data_AF-A0A954V3Y2-F1
#
_entry.id   AF-A0A954V3Y2-F1
#
_cell.length_a   1.000
_cell.length_b   1.000
_cell.length_c   1.000
_cell.angle_alpha   90.00
_cell.angle_beta   90.00
_cell.angle_gamma   90.00
#
_symmetry.space_group_name_H-M   'P 1'
#
loop_
_entity.id
_entity.type
_entity.pdbx_description
1 polymer ?
#
loop_
_entity_poly.entity_id
_entity_poly.type
_entity_poly.pdbx_seq_one_letter_code
_entity_poly.pdbx_strand_id
1 'polypeptide(L)'
;MYNDPFANESGPPIPALIGSSQAMEEVYRTIRRVARSNASVLLLGETGTGKELVATAIHRLSLRQGGPFVRVNCGALSESLLESELFGHVRGSFNGAVNNRTGRFEAAHGGTIFLDEINSTSLKLQIKLLRVLQEREFER
;
A
#
# COMPACT_ATOMS: atom_id res chain seq x y z
N MET A 1 4.00 3.03 -36.85
CA MET A 1 3.29 1.98 -36.10
C MET A 1 4.20 1.54 -34.96
N TYR A 2 3.88 1.92 -33.72
CA TYR A 2 4.58 1.36 -32.55
C TYR A 2 4.06 -0.07 -32.36
N ASN A 3 4.96 -1.04 -32.51
CA ASN A 3 4.67 -2.43 -32.21
C ASN A 3 4.63 -2.53 -30.68
N ASP A 4 3.44 -2.62 -30.07
CA ASP A 4 3.29 -2.81 -28.61
C ASP A 4 3.75 -4.24 -28.29
N PRO A 5 4.93 -4.43 -27.66
CA PRO A 5 5.44 -5.76 -27.37
C PRO A 5 4.62 -6.51 -26.31
N PHE A 6 3.55 -5.90 -25.78
CA PHE A 6 2.70 -6.43 -24.72
C PHE A 6 1.23 -6.62 -25.13
N ALA A 7 0.93 -6.62 -26.43
CA ALA A 7 -0.42 -6.79 -26.98
C ALA A 7 -1.14 -8.08 -26.53
N ASN A 8 -0.43 -9.02 -25.89
CA ASN A 8 -0.94 -10.31 -25.45
C ASN A 8 -1.05 -10.47 -23.90
N GLU A 9 -0.99 -9.38 -23.12
CA GLU A 9 -1.19 -9.42 -21.65
C GLU A 9 -2.67 -9.27 -21.22
N SER A 10 -3.61 -9.69 -22.06
CA SER A 10 -5.02 -9.85 -21.71
C SER A 10 -5.20 -11.06 -20.80
N GLY A 11 -4.88 -10.87 -19.51
CA GLY A 11 -5.17 -11.85 -18.46
C GLY A 11 -6.65 -11.92 -18.09
N PRO A 12 -7.06 -12.90 -17.26
CA PRO A 12 -8.44 -13.04 -16.81
C PRO A 12 -8.94 -11.76 -16.12
N PRO A 13 -10.26 -11.51 -16.09
CA PRO A 13 -10.85 -10.36 -15.41
C PRO A 13 -10.32 -10.24 -13.98
N ILE A 14 -9.98 -9.02 -13.57
CA ILE A 14 -9.55 -8.75 -12.20
C ILE A 14 -10.82 -8.56 -11.34
N PRO A 15 -11.05 -9.39 -10.30
CA PRO A 15 -12.26 -9.29 -9.50
C PRO A 15 -12.46 -7.90 -8.90
N ALA A 16 -13.71 -7.44 -8.86
CA ALA A 16 -14.16 -6.13 -8.36
C ALA A 16 -13.73 -4.89 -9.17
N LEU A 17 -12.84 -5.01 -10.16
CA LEU A 17 -12.54 -3.92 -11.10
C LEU A 17 -13.39 -4.08 -12.36
N ILE A 18 -14.30 -3.13 -12.58
CA ILE A 18 -15.21 -3.09 -13.72
C ILE A 18 -14.81 -1.92 -14.61
N GLY A 19 -14.59 -2.18 -15.90
CA GLY A 19 -14.23 -1.17 -16.88
C GLY A 19 -13.64 -1.81 -18.14
N SER A 20 -14.03 -1.30 -19.30
CA SER A 20 -13.66 -1.84 -20.62
C SER A 20 -13.07 -0.77 -21.56
N SER A 21 -12.71 0.40 -21.02
CA SER A 21 -12.04 1.43 -21.80
C SER A 21 -10.57 1.09 -22.00
N GLN A 22 -9.97 1.61 -23.08
CA GLN A 22 -8.54 1.42 -23.37
C GLN A 22 -7.65 1.87 -22.18
N ALA A 23 -7.99 2.98 -21.52
CA ALA A 23 -7.28 3.44 -20.34
C ALA A 23 -7.33 2.43 -19.18
N MET A 24 -8.47 1.76 -18.97
CA MET A 24 -8.57 0.71 -17.96
C MET A 24 -7.79 -0.55 -18.32
N GLU A 25 -7.68 -0.89 -19.62
CA GLU A 25 -6.82 -1.98 -20.07
C GLU A 25 -5.34 -1.73 -19.73
N GLU A 26 -4.87 -0.49 -19.88
CA GLU A 26 -3.53 -0.08 -19.46
C GLU A 26 -3.34 -0.19 -17.94
N VAL A 27 -4.35 0.20 -17.15
CA VAL A 27 -4.36 0.02 -15.69
C VAL A 27 -4.26 -1.47 -15.35
N TYR A 28 -5.05 -2.34 -15.98
CA TYR A 28 -5.01 -3.78 -15.73
C TYR A 28 -3.67 -4.40 -16.08
N ARG A 29 -3.06 -3.97 -17.20
CA ARG A 29 -1.72 -4.40 -17.61
C ARG A 29 -0.68 -3.98 -16.57
N THR A 30 -0.73 -2.73 -16.13
CA THR A 30 0.16 -2.20 -15.09
C THR A 30 0.02 -2.95 -13.78
N ILE A 31 -1.21 -3.22 -13.33
CA ILE A 31 -1.49 -4.02 -12.13
C ILE A 31 -0.82 -5.40 -12.22
N ARG A 32 -1.01 -6.12 -13.32
CA ARG A 32 -0.41 -7.47 -13.50
C ARG A 32 1.12 -7.42 -13.51
N ARG A 33 1.69 -6.40 -14.13
CA ARG A 33 3.15 -6.21 -14.18
C ARG A 33 3.73 -5.94 -12.78
N VAL A 34 3.17 -4.98 -12.03
CA VAL A 34 3.71 -4.62 -10.72
C VAL A 34 3.45 -5.69 -9.66
N ALA A 35 2.35 -6.43 -9.75
CA ALA A 35 2.02 -7.52 -8.84
C ALA A 35 3.10 -8.62 -8.80
N ARG A 36 3.77 -8.88 -9.92
CA ARG A 36 4.87 -9.87 -10.01
C ARG A 36 6.21 -9.36 -9.46
N SER A 37 6.24 -8.14 -8.92
CA SER A 37 7.45 -7.47 -8.45
C SER A 37 7.43 -7.16 -6.95
N ASN A 38 8.59 -6.80 -6.42
CA ASN A 38 8.77 -6.25 -5.07
C ASN A 38 8.84 -4.72 -5.05
N ALA A 39 8.49 -4.05 -6.15
CA ALA A 39 8.52 -2.59 -6.22
C ALA A 39 7.41 -1.98 -5.35
N SER A 40 7.71 -0.86 -4.70
CA SER A 40 6.69 0.00 -4.11
C SER A 40 5.87 0.66 -5.22
N VAL A 41 4.55 0.67 -5.07
CA VAL A 41 3.62 1.19 -6.08
C VAL A 41 2.94 2.45 -5.55
N LEU A 42 3.04 3.54 -6.29
CA LEU A 42 2.31 4.78 -6.02
C LEU A 42 1.02 4.80 -6.86
N LEU A 43 -0.13 4.87 -6.19
CA LEU A 43 -1.44 4.96 -6.85
C LEU A 43 -1.89 6.41 -6.90
N LEU A 44 -1.99 6.96 -8.11
CA LEU A 44 -2.47 8.31 -8.37
C LEU A 44 -3.88 8.26 -8.96
N GLY A 45 -4.73 9.18 -8.52
CA GLY A 45 -6.10 9.30 -9.00
C GLY A 45 -6.97 10.07 -8.03
N GLU A 46 -8.10 10.58 -8.52
CA GLU A 46 -9.04 11.36 -7.72
C GLU A 46 -9.72 10.52 -6.61
N THR A 47 -10.32 11.19 -5.64
CA THR A 47 -11.12 10.53 -4.60
C THR A 47 -12.28 9.77 -5.23
N GLY A 48 -12.53 8.54 -4.76
CA GLY A 48 -13.63 7.70 -5.27
C GLY A 48 -13.33 6.91 -6.55
N THR A 49 -12.14 7.04 -7.16
CA THR A 49 -11.75 6.31 -8.38
C THR A 49 -11.39 4.83 -8.17
N GLY A 50 -11.58 4.28 -6.97
CA GLY A 50 -11.34 2.85 -6.71
C GLY A 50 -9.87 2.47 -6.49
N LYS A 51 -8.99 3.39 -6.08
CA LYS A 51 -7.57 3.10 -5.77
C LYS A 51 -7.39 1.94 -4.78
N GLU A 52 -8.30 1.81 -3.81
CA GLU A 52 -8.33 0.67 -2.89
C GLU A 52 -8.52 -0.68 -3.59
N LEU A 53 -9.41 -0.73 -4.60
CA LEU A 53 -9.65 -1.94 -5.39
C LEU A 53 -8.40 -2.28 -6.19
N VAL A 54 -7.71 -1.28 -6.72
CA VAL A 54 -6.42 -1.44 -7.41
C VAL A 54 -5.34 -1.98 -6.46
N ALA A 55 -5.19 -1.42 -5.26
CA ALA A 55 -4.23 -1.91 -4.26
C ALA A 55 -4.51 -3.37 -3.87
N THR A 56 -5.79 -3.69 -3.65
CA THR A 56 -6.25 -5.06 -3.33
C THR A 56 -5.97 -6.02 -4.49
N ALA A 57 -6.21 -5.60 -5.73
CA ALA A 57 -5.90 -6.38 -6.92
C ALA A 57 -4.40 -6.67 -7.06
N ILE A 58 -3.54 -5.66 -6.84
CA ILE A 58 -2.09 -5.82 -6.86
C ILE A 58 -1.66 -6.87 -5.82
N HIS A 59 -2.15 -6.79 -4.59
CA HIS A 59 -1.81 -7.78 -3.56
C HIS A 59 -2.29 -9.18 -3.93
N ARG A 60 -3.55 -9.34 -4.36
CA ARG A 60 -4.12 -10.65 -4.74
C ARG A 60 -3.42 -11.30 -5.92
N LEU A 61 -2.88 -10.53 -6.85
CA LEU A 61 -2.16 -11.06 -8.03
C LEU A 61 -0.66 -11.22 -7.77
N SER A 62 -0.17 -10.86 -6.58
CA SER A 62 1.25 -10.86 -6.27
C SER A 62 1.75 -12.19 -5.72
N LEU A 63 3.08 -12.34 -5.69
CA LEU A 63 3.75 -13.47 -5.02
C LEU A 63 3.48 -13.53 -3.50
N ARG A 64 2.93 -12.45 -2.92
CA ARG A 64 2.63 -12.30 -1.49
C ARG A 64 1.12 -12.33 -1.18
N GLN A 65 0.30 -12.84 -2.11
CA GLN A 65 -1.15 -12.98 -1.94
C GLN A 65 -1.59 -13.86 -0.76
N GLY A 66 -0.72 -14.76 -0.27
CA GLY A 66 -0.98 -15.59 0.90
C GLY A 66 -0.67 -14.89 2.24
N GLY A 67 -0.03 -13.72 2.19
CA GLY A 67 0.33 -12.92 3.37
C GLY A 67 -0.75 -11.90 3.74
N PRO A 68 -0.53 -11.14 4.82
CA PRO A 68 -1.47 -10.11 5.25
C PRO A 68 -1.59 -8.95 4.25
N PHE A 69 -2.80 -8.40 4.09
CA PHE A 69 -3.05 -7.12 3.42
C PHE A 69 -3.48 -6.08 4.46
N VAL A 70 -2.53 -5.27 4.93
CA VAL A 70 -2.78 -4.28 5.99
C VAL A 70 -3.03 -2.92 5.37
N ARG A 71 -4.12 -2.28 5.79
CA ARG A 71 -4.50 -0.95 5.32
C ARG A 71 -4.36 0.07 6.43
N VAL A 72 -3.83 1.24 6.08
CA VAL A 72 -3.70 2.38 6.98
C VAL A 72 -4.17 3.62 6.22
N ASN A 73 -5.17 4.31 6.78
CA ASN A 73 -5.56 5.62 6.28
C ASN A 73 -4.75 6.68 7.05
N CYS A 74 -3.88 7.40 6.33
CA CYS A 74 -3.00 8.41 6.92
C CYS A 74 -3.71 9.76 7.17
N GLY A 75 -4.86 10.01 6.55
CA GLY A 75 -5.63 11.25 6.73
C GLY A 75 -6.57 11.25 7.94
N ALA A 76 -6.94 10.07 8.45
CA ALA A 76 -7.93 9.93 9.51
C ALA A 76 -7.40 10.07 10.95
N LEU A 77 -6.08 10.12 11.15
CA LEU A 77 -5.45 10.07 12.47
C LEU A 77 -4.59 11.32 12.74
N SER A 78 -4.47 11.70 14.02
CA SER A 78 -3.45 12.66 14.43
C SER A 78 -2.05 12.09 14.19
N GLU A 79 -1.04 12.96 14.06
CA GLU A 79 0.34 12.53 13.80
C GLU A 79 0.86 11.51 14.81
N SER A 80 0.64 11.73 16.10
CA SER A 80 1.08 10.83 17.17
C SER A 80 0.39 9.47 17.14
N LEU A 81 -0.91 9.45 16.81
CA LEU A 81 -1.66 8.20 16.67
C LEU A 81 -1.26 7.45 15.40
N LEU A 82 -1.01 8.15 14.29
CA LEU A 82 -0.54 7.55 13.05
C LEU A 82 0.85 6.93 13.22
N GLU A 83 1.77 7.64 13.89
CA GLU A 83 3.10 7.12 14.23
C GLU A 83 2.98 5.82 15.05
N SER A 84 2.16 5.87 16.09
CA SER A 84 1.88 4.76 17.00
C SER A 84 1.20 3.57 16.32
N GLU A 85 0.30 3.79 15.36
CA GLU A 85 -0.28 2.72 14.55
C GLU A 85 0.76 2.11 13.61
N LEU A 86 1.53 2.93 12.89
CA LEU A 86 2.48 2.45 11.88
C LEU A 86 3.60 1.62 12.51
N PHE A 87 4.24 2.14 13.56
CA PHE A 87 5.46 1.58 14.15
C PHE A 87 5.21 0.82 15.45
N GLY A 88 4.02 0.96 16.03
CA GLY A 88 3.71 0.41 17.34
C GLY A 88 4.19 1.31 18.47
N HIS A 89 3.93 0.87 19.70
CA HIS A 89 4.44 1.54 20.90
C HIS A 89 4.51 0.59 22.09
N VAL A 90 5.35 0.96 23.05
CA VAL A 90 5.40 0.33 24.38
C VAL A 90 4.53 1.13 25.33
N ARG A 91 3.89 0.46 26.29
CA ARG A 91 3.16 1.08 27.38
C ARG A 91 4.00 2.18 28.02
N GLY A 92 3.43 3.38 28.17
CA GLY A 92 4.07 4.53 28.79
C GLY A 92 4.98 5.36 27.87
N SER A 93 5.10 5.06 26.57
CA SER A 93 5.90 5.90 25.66
C SER A 93 5.30 7.28 25.37
N PHE A 94 3.99 7.46 25.60
CA PHE A 94 3.29 8.75 25.57
C PHE A 94 2.02 8.75 26.43
N ASN A 95 1.45 9.93 26.69
CA ASN A 95 0.18 10.07 27.42
C ASN A 95 -0.97 9.36 26.67
N GLY A 96 -1.46 8.25 27.23
CA GLY A 96 -2.49 7.40 26.61
C GLY A 96 -1.98 6.03 26.14
N ALA A 97 -0.68 5.76 26.22
CA ALA A 97 -0.09 4.44 25.95
C ALA A 97 -0.37 3.45 27.10
N VAL A 98 -1.61 2.96 27.19
CA VAL A 98 -2.07 2.07 28.29
C VAL A 98 -1.52 0.64 28.15
N ASN A 99 -1.29 0.18 26.92
CA ASN A 99 -0.82 -1.18 26.60
C ASN A 99 0.27 -1.14 25.52
N ASN A 100 1.02 -2.23 25.37
CA ASN A 100 1.90 -2.41 24.21
C ASN A 100 1.04 -2.62 22.95
N ARG A 101 1.50 -2.12 21.81
CA ARG A 101 0.82 -2.29 20.53
C ARG A 101 1.80 -2.61 19.42
N THR A 102 1.51 -3.69 18.69
CA THR A 102 2.22 -4.06 17.45
C THR A 102 1.91 -3.06 16.35
N GLY A 103 2.95 -2.62 15.63
CA GLY A 103 2.82 -1.69 14.51
C GLY A 103 2.23 -2.34 13.27
N ARG A 104 1.63 -1.53 12.39
CA ARG A 104 1.05 -1.97 11.12
C ARG A 104 2.09 -2.51 10.16
N PHE A 105 3.32 -1.99 10.19
CA PHE A 105 4.42 -2.56 9.40
C PHE A 105 4.76 -3.99 9.84
N GLU A 106 4.79 -4.25 11.13
CA GLU A 106 5.02 -5.59 11.68
C GLU A 106 3.84 -6.52 11.36
N ALA A 107 2.61 -6.04 11.51
CA ALA A 107 1.41 -6.79 11.13
C ALA A 107 1.34 -7.11 9.62
N ALA A 108 2.03 -6.33 8.77
CA ALA A 108 2.10 -6.54 7.33
C ALA A 108 3.27 -7.42 6.90
N HIS A 109 4.07 -7.94 7.85
CA HIS A 109 5.22 -8.78 7.54
C HIS A 109 4.84 -9.99 6.70
N GLY A 110 5.63 -10.28 5.66
CA GLY A 110 5.34 -11.33 4.67
C GLY A 110 4.18 -11.02 3.71
N GLY A 111 3.58 -9.83 3.81
CA GLY A 111 2.44 -9.40 3.01
C GLY A 111 2.62 -8.00 2.39
N THR A 112 1.53 -7.25 2.27
CA THR A 112 1.51 -5.91 1.69
C THR A 112 0.89 -4.92 2.69
N ILE A 113 1.51 -3.75 2.83
CA ILE A 113 0.89 -2.58 3.47
C ILE A 113 0.41 -1.60 2.41
N PHE A 114 -0.82 -1.11 2.55
CA PHE A 114 -1.40 -0.05 1.73
C PHE A 114 -1.60 1.20 2.59
N LEU A 115 -0.91 2.28 2.21
CA LEU A 115 -0.98 3.58 2.87
C LEU A 115 -1.85 4.51 2.02
N ASP A 116 -3.10 4.71 2.47
CA ASP A 116 -4.03 5.60 1.81
C ASP A 116 -3.84 7.04 2.28
N GLU A 117 -4.05 8.01 1.38
CA GLU A 117 -3.83 9.44 1.65
C GLU A 117 -2.42 9.75 2.18
N ILE A 118 -1.39 9.07 1.69
CA ILE A 118 0.01 9.22 2.17
C ILE A 118 0.53 10.67 2.12
N ASN A 119 -0.05 11.51 1.27
CA ASN A 119 0.27 12.93 1.16
C ASN A 119 -0.15 13.75 2.41
N SER A 120 -0.98 13.20 3.31
CA SER A 120 -1.35 13.84 4.58
C SER A 120 -0.28 13.70 5.67
N THR A 121 0.75 12.87 5.44
CA THR A 121 1.78 12.61 6.46
C THR A 121 2.70 13.80 6.68
N SER A 122 3.10 14.01 7.94
CA SER A 122 4.08 15.04 8.30
C SER A 122 5.46 14.74 7.70
N LEU A 123 6.29 15.76 7.51
CA LEU A 123 7.69 15.59 7.07
C LEU A 123 8.47 14.64 7.99
N LYS A 124 8.21 14.70 9.30
CA LYS A 124 8.85 13.82 10.29
C LYS A 124 8.49 12.35 10.04
N LEU A 125 7.22 12.05 9.78
CA LEU A 125 6.77 10.70 9.44
C LEU A 125 7.32 10.24 8.09
N GLN A 126 7.39 11.13 7.10
CA GLN A 126 7.96 10.82 5.79
C GLN A 126 9.43 10.36 5.88
N ILE A 127 10.24 11.00 6.75
CA ILE A 127 11.63 10.57 6.99
C ILE A 127 11.68 9.15 7.57
N LYS A 128 10.79 8.82 8.53
CA LYS A 128 10.73 7.46 9.09
C LYS A 128 10.27 6.44 8.05
N LEU A 129 9.24 6.76 7.27
CA LEU A 129 8.76 5.92 6.18
C LEU A 129 9.85 5.65 5.15
N LEU A 130 10.67 6.65 4.82
CA LEU A 130 11.79 6.48 3.90
C LEU A 130 12.79 5.44 4.40
N ARG A 131 13.12 5.47 5.70
CA ARG A 131 13.99 4.44 6.31
C ARG A 131 13.39 3.04 6.19
N VAL A 132 12.08 2.89 6.42
CA VAL A 132 11.39 1.61 6.25
C VAL A 132 11.46 1.11 4.81
N LEU A 133 11.30 2.01 3.84
CA LEU A 133 11.36 1.63 2.43
C LEU A 133 12.78 1.28 1.95
N GLN A 134 13.79 1.97 2.47
CA GLN A 134 15.20 1.78 2.09
C GLN A 134 15.82 0.56 2.79
N GLU A 135 15.76 0.53 4.13
CA GLU A 135 16.44 -0.46 4.95
C GLU A 135 15.60 -1.70 5.22
N ARG A 136 14.27 -1.64 4.95
CA ARG A 136 13.28 -2.66 5.36
C ARG A 136 13.25 -2.89 6.87
N GLU A 137 13.69 -1.89 7.63
CA GLU A 137 13.78 -1.88 9.09
C GLU A 137 13.15 -0.60 9.65
N PHE A 138 12.70 -0.66 10.90
CA PHE A 138 12.25 0.52 11.64
C PHE A 138 12.57 0.37 13.12
N GLU A 139 12.98 1.48 13.74
CA GLU A 139 13.29 1.54 15.17
C GLU A 139 12.01 1.74 15.99
N ARG A 140 11.96 1.14 17.19
CA ARG A 140 10.89 1.29 18.19
C ARG A 140 11.23 2.40 19.19
#